data_AF-A0A952NHQ2-F1
#
_entry.id   AF-A0A952NHQ2-F1
#
_cell.length_a   1.000
_cell.length_b   1.000
_cell.length_c   1.000
_cell.angle_alpha   90.00
_cell.angle_beta   90.00
_cell.angle_gamma   90.00
#
_symmetry.space_group_name_H-M   'P 1'
#
loop_
_entity.id
_entity.type
_entity.pdbx_description
1 polymer ?
#
loop_
_entity_poly.entity_id
_entity_poly.type
_entity_poly.pdbx_seq_one_letter_code
_entity_poly.pdbx_strand_id
1 'polypeptide(L)'
;MTGLKAKAKNKKLLDESYLEPQNHKVRITTFLDGDILEELKKRAGKQGTKYQTLLNRLLRESLWPSEKEELTHRLEKLERVVFKKNAV
;
A
#
# COMPACT_ATOMS: atom_id res chain seq x y z
N MET A 1 -7.86 6.23 23.51
CA MET A 1 -7.51 6.87 22.22
C MET A 1 -5.99 6.96 22.13
N THR A 2 -5.36 5.98 21.50
CA THR A 2 -3.89 5.81 21.53
C THR A 2 -3.29 6.58 20.37
N GLY A 3 -2.64 7.71 20.68
CA GLY A 3 -2.10 8.63 19.67
C GLY A 3 -1.07 7.99 18.75
N LEU A 4 -1.29 8.11 17.44
CA LEU A 4 -0.29 7.84 16.40
C LEU A 4 0.89 8.82 16.56
N LYS A 5 1.98 8.40 17.19
CA LYS A 5 3.27 9.10 17.09
C LYS A 5 4.00 8.60 15.84
N ALA A 6 3.67 9.19 14.69
CA ALA A 6 4.52 9.06 13.50
C ALA A 6 5.78 9.91 13.69
N LYS A 7 6.96 9.28 13.82
CA LYS A 7 8.25 9.97 13.79
C LYS A 7 8.51 10.48 12.36
N ALA A 8 8.09 11.71 12.08
CA ALA A 8 8.32 12.39 10.81
C ALA A 8 9.79 12.83 10.70
N LYS A 9 10.58 12.14 9.88
CA LYS A 9 11.87 12.66 9.37
C LYS A 9 11.73 13.58 8.16
N ASN A 10 10.50 13.92 7.76
CA ASN A 10 10.23 15.01 6.85
C ASN A 10 8.92 15.65 7.29
N LYS A 11 9.01 16.75 8.05
CA LYS A 11 7.90 17.62 8.44
C LYS A 11 7.42 18.44 7.22
N LYS A 12 7.29 17.80 6.04
CA LYS A 12 6.55 18.39 4.92
C LYS A 12 5.11 17.96 5.17
N LEU A 13 4.40 18.84 5.85
CA LEU A 13 2.97 18.86 6.17
C LEU A 13 2.22 17.64 5.62
N LEU A 14 1.77 16.77 6.54
CA LEU A 14 0.72 15.79 6.22
C LEU A 14 -0.51 16.63 5.88
N ASP A 15 -0.73 16.84 4.58
CA ASP A 15 -1.96 17.44 4.06
C ASP A 15 -3.16 16.62 4.52
N GLU A 16 -4.34 17.23 4.64
CA GLU A 16 -5.57 16.58 5.11
C GLU A 16 -5.91 15.33 4.28
N SER A 17 -5.53 15.32 2.99
CA SER A 17 -5.61 14.13 2.12
C SER A 17 -4.80 12.94 2.61
N TYR A 18 -3.76 13.09 3.44
CA TYR A 18 -3.01 11.95 3.99
C TYR A 18 -3.86 11.12 4.97
N LEU A 19 -4.88 11.73 5.58
CA LEU A 19 -5.78 11.05 6.52
C LEU A 19 -6.68 10.03 5.82
N GLU A 20 -6.90 10.18 4.52
CA GLU A 20 -7.64 9.24 3.69
C GLU A 20 -6.96 7.84 3.68
N PRO A 21 -7.68 6.74 3.99
CA PRO A 21 -7.12 5.39 4.09
C PRO A 21 -6.35 4.91 2.85
N GLN A 22 -6.78 5.33 1.66
CA GLN A 22 -6.16 5.02 0.38
C GLN A 22 -4.77 5.66 0.19
N ASN A 23 -4.47 6.70 0.96
CA ASN A 23 -3.28 7.53 0.78
C ASN A 23 -2.10 7.13 1.68
N HIS A 24 -2.29 6.16 2.59
CA HIS A 24 -1.24 5.70 3.49
C HIS A 24 -1.27 4.18 3.71
N LYS A 25 -0.19 3.64 4.27
CA LYS A 25 -0.13 2.24 4.71
C LYS A 25 -0.32 2.18 6.22
N VAL A 26 -1.22 1.33 6.68
CA VAL A 26 -1.42 1.04 8.10
C VAL A 26 -0.59 -0.17 8.48
N ARG A 27 0.16 -0.08 9.59
CA ARG A 27 0.82 -1.25 10.18
C ARG A 27 -0.16 -1.92 11.13
N ILE A 28 -0.46 -3.19 10.85
CA ILE A 28 -1.30 -4.03 11.69
C ILE A 28 -0.50 -5.27 12.13
N THR A 29 -0.88 -5.82 13.27
CA THR A 29 -0.47 -7.17 13.67
C THR A 29 -1.64 -8.10 13.37
N THR A 30 -1.40 -9.17 12.62
CA THR A 30 -2.40 -10.19 12.30
C THR A 30 -1.77 -11.57 12.38
N PHE A 31 -2.55 -12.57 12.77
CA PHE A 31 -2.20 -13.96 12.53
C PHE A 31 -2.51 -14.32 11.08
N LEU A 32 -1.69 -15.20 10.50
CA LEU A 32 -1.86 -15.77 9.18
C LEU A 32 -1.40 -17.23 9.28
N ASP A 33 -2.11 -18.14 8.63
CA ASP A 33 -1.73 -19.55 8.63
C ASP A 33 -0.35 -19.73 8.00
N GLY A 34 0.42 -20.67 8.56
CA GLY A 34 1.84 -20.83 8.21
C GLY A 34 2.05 -21.27 6.76
N ASP A 35 1.19 -22.15 6.26
CA ASP A 35 1.18 -22.59 4.86
C ASP A 35 0.88 -21.44 3.89
N ILE A 36 -0.07 -20.56 4.23
CA ILE A 36 -0.37 -19.35 3.45
C ILE A 36 0.85 -18.43 3.41
N LEU A 37 1.51 -18.21 4.55
CA LEU A 37 2.71 -17.36 4.61
C LEU A 37 3.85 -17.91 3.73
N GLU A 38 4.09 -19.22 3.78
CA GLU A 38 5.15 -19.86 3.00
C GLU A 38 4.86 -19.80 1.49
N GLU A 39 3.61 -20.04 1.08
CA GLU A 39 3.23 -19.92 -0.32
C GLU A 39 3.36 -18.47 -0.83
N LEU A 40 2.98 -17.47 -0.02
CA LEU A 40 3.19 -16.06 -0.34
C LEU A 40 4.67 -15.71 -0.52
N LYS A 41 5.55 -16.20 0.36
CA LYS A 41 7.00 -15.98 0.23
C LYS A 41 7.54 -16.61 -1.05
N LYS A 42 7.16 -17.85 -1.35
CA LYS A 42 7.59 -18.57 -2.56
C LYS A 42 7.14 -17.85 -3.83
N ARG A 43 5.88 -17.43 -3.92
CA ARG A 43 5.35 -16.67 -5.07
C ARG A 43 6.04 -15.31 -5.20
N ALA A 44 6.22 -14.60 -4.10
CA ALA A 44 6.88 -13.31 -4.10
C ALA A 44 8.35 -13.40 -4.56
N GLY A 45 9.07 -14.44 -4.12
CA GLY A 45 10.43 -14.73 -4.56
C GLY A 45 10.53 -14.94 -6.07
N LYS A 46 9.59 -15.70 -6.67
CA LYS A 46 9.52 -15.89 -8.13
C LYS A 46 9.24 -14.59 -8.90
N GLN A 47 8.51 -13.66 -8.29
CA GLN A 47 8.14 -12.36 -8.89
C GLN A 47 9.16 -11.24 -8.58
N GLY A 48 10.21 -11.51 -7.80
CA GLY A 48 11.16 -10.48 -7.37
C GLY A 48 10.54 -9.40 -6.47
N THR A 49 9.46 -9.71 -5.74
CA THR A 49 8.76 -8.77 -4.85
C THR A 49 8.80 -9.25 -3.40
N LYS A 50 8.34 -8.41 -2.46
CA LYS A 50 8.19 -8.79 -1.05
C LYS A 50 6.84 -9.45 -0.83
N TYR A 51 6.79 -10.48 0.03
CA TYR A 51 5.53 -11.18 0.35
C TYR A 51 4.42 -10.25 0.84
N GLN A 52 4.75 -9.21 1.61
CA GLN A 52 3.78 -8.22 2.09
C GLN A 52 3.16 -7.39 0.96
N THR A 53 3.94 -7.11 -0.10
CA THR A 53 3.43 -6.42 -1.28
C THR A 53 2.47 -7.32 -2.05
N LEU A 54 2.84 -8.60 -2.22
CA LEU A 54 1.98 -9.60 -2.86
C LEU A 54 0.69 -9.82 -2.08
N LEU A 55 0.77 -9.97 -0.75
CA LEU A 55 -0.38 -10.10 0.14
C LEU A 55 -1.35 -8.93 -0.03
N ASN A 56 -0.86 -7.69 0.06
CA ASN A 56 -1.70 -6.51 -0.13
C ASN A 56 -2.33 -6.43 -1.52
N ARG A 57 -1.63 -6.91 -2.56
CA ARG A 57 -2.17 -6.95 -3.92
C ARG A 57 -3.32 -7.95 -4.02
N LEU A 58 -3.11 -9.18 -3.55
CA LEU A 58 -4.14 -10.23 -3.55
C LEU A 58 -5.37 -9.84 -2.73
N LEU A 59 -5.18 -9.22 -1.57
CA LEU A 59 -6.29 -8.69 -0.77
C LEU A 59 -7.06 -7.59 -1.51
N ARG A 60 -6.34 -6.73 -2.25
CA ARG A 60 -7.00 -5.70 -3.08
C ARG A 60 -7.79 -6.31 -4.22
N GLU A 61 -7.19 -7.24 -4.97
CA GLU A 61 -7.85 -7.96 -6.06
C GLU A 61 -9.09 -8.73 -5.55
N SER A 62 -9.04 -9.28 -4.34
CA SER A 62 -10.16 -10.01 -3.75
C SER A 62 -11.30 -9.11 -3.26
N LEU A 63 -10.98 -7.93 -2.70
CA LEU A 63 -11.99 -7.01 -2.15
C LEU A 63 -12.55 -6.05 -3.19
N TRP A 64 -11.75 -5.73 -4.22
CA TRP A 64 -12.10 -4.85 -5.34
C TRP A 64 -11.75 -5.55 -6.67
N PRO A 65 -12.53 -6.56 -7.08
CA PRO A 65 -12.24 -7.38 -8.26
C PRO A 65 -12.40 -6.65 -9.61
N SER A 66 -12.83 -5.38 -9.60
CA SER A 66 -12.95 -4.61 -10.83
C SER A 66 -11.59 -4.09 -11.29
N GLU A 67 -11.11 -4.59 -12.43
CA GLU A 67 -9.83 -4.20 -13.06
C GLU A 67 -9.73 -2.67 -13.27
N LYS A 68 -10.88 -2.01 -13.44
CA LYS A 68 -10.98 -0.55 -13.55
C LYS A 68 -10.55 0.17 -12.27
N GLU A 69 -10.91 -0.31 -11.08
CA GLU A 69 -10.59 0.35 -9.81
C GLU A 69 -9.10 0.20 -9.44
N GLU A 70 -8.47 -0.92 -9.79
CA GLU A 70 -7.02 -1.07 -9.58
C GLU A 70 -6.22 -0.17 -10.54
N LEU A 71 -6.63 -0.10 -11.81
CA LEU A 71 -5.97 0.74 -12.81
C LEU A 71 -6.12 2.22 -12.48
N THR A 72 -7.30 2.68 -12.06
CA THR A 72 -7.51 4.07 -11.63
C THR A 72 -6.68 4.39 -10.40
N HIS A 73 -6.68 3.53 -9.38
CA HIS A 73 -5.89 3.76 -8.17
C HIS A 73 -4.37 3.74 -8.44
N ARG A 74 -3.91 2.92 -9.40
CA ARG A 74 -2.51 2.93 -9.85
C ARG A 74 -2.18 4.17 -10.68
N LEU A 75 -3.09 4.60 -11.55
CA LEU A 75 -2.95 5.80 -12.37
C LEU A 75 -2.88 7.05 -11.49
N GLU A 76 -3.82 7.24 -10.56
CA GLU A 76 -3.83 8.35 -9.59
C GLU A 76 -2.52 8.42 -8.80
N LYS A 77 -2.00 7.26 -8.40
CA LYS A 77 -0.72 7.18 -7.69
C LYS A 77 0.44 7.60 -8.58
N LEU A 78 0.47 7.17 -9.85
CA LEU A 78 1.50 7.56 -10.80
C LEU A 78 1.43 9.05 -11.13
N GLU A 79 0.23 9.58 -11.40
CA GLU A 79 0.00 11.00 -11.64
C GLU A 79 0.49 11.84 -10.47
N ARG A 80 0.15 11.48 -9.23
CA ARG A 80 0.68 12.17 -8.04
C ARG A 80 2.20 12.16 -7.97
N VAL A 81 2.86 11.07 -8.37
CA VAL A 81 4.33 11.00 -8.35
C VAL A 81 4.94 11.84 -9.48
N VAL A 82 4.36 11.80 -10.67
CA VAL A 82 4.86 12.50 -11.87
C VAL A 82 4.62 14.00 -11.76
N PHE A 83 3.40 14.44 -11.48
CA PHE A 83 3.05 15.86 -11.45
C PHE A 83 3.61 16.60 -10.22
N LYS A 84 3.81 15.92 -9.09
CA LYS A 84 4.53 16.49 -7.94
C LYS A 84 6.02 16.75 -8.22
N LYS A 85 6.60 16.09 -9.23
CA LYS A 85 7.99 16.24 -9.63
C LYS A 85 8.21 17.38 -10.64
N ASN A 86 7.17 17.76 -11.38
CA ASN A 86 7.22 18.78 -12.44
C ASN A 86 6.69 20.17 -11.99
N ALA A 87 6.30 20.32 -10.72
CA ALA A 87 5.81 21.59 -10.15
C ALA A 87 6.93 22.42 -9.47
N VAL A 88 8.18 22.27 -9.93
CA VAL A 88 9.35 23.06 -9.49
C VAL A 88 9.99 23.68 -10.71
#